data_AF-A0A0H5QV44-F1
#
_entry.id   AF-A0A0H5QV44-F1
#
_cell.length_a   1.000
_cell.length_b   1.000
_cell.length_c   1.000
_cell.angle_alpha   90.00
_cell.angle_beta   90.00
_cell.angle_gamma   90.00
#
_symmetry.space_group_name_H-M   'P 1'
#
loop_
_entity.id
_entity.type
_entity.pdbx_description
1 polymer ?
#
loop_
_entity_poly.entity_id
_entity_poly.type
_entity_poly.pdbx_seq_one_letter_code
_entity_poly.pdbx_strand_id
1 'polypeptide(L)'
;MSHIRAFTLPESAQVDLLHITGSARMIVASHCTIYLYTCNARLLRTLDWQFPITCITSNRLGDFIVIGGRGSSRVTIHSFCEMDLIQEIDIHSRTLAPGVFSQAMDISLKENTLVIAMSDQSVLILSLPTNHEQNATLVGSTFEAVQDIAHNAMDGLLDTMESPLAVTKQALSQANTQIVDVLDRGAGNVDVATSNIWSSLSKAKGKFFGGPKQHS
;
A
#
# COMPACT_ATOMS: atom_id res chain seq x y z
N MET A 1 -4.41 20.23 -5.52
CA MET A 1 -3.31 19.25 -5.42
C MET A 1 -3.84 17.92 -5.94
N SER A 2 -3.20 17.30 -6.94
CA SER A 2 -3.68 16.01 -7.47
C SER A 2 -3.11 14.85 -6.64
N HIS A 3 -3.97 14.06 -6.01
CA HIS A 3 -3.60 12.85 -5.25
C HIS A 3 -3.32 11.63 -6.15
N ILE A 4 -2.86 11.87 -7.38
CA ILE A 4 -2.60 10.80 -8.34
C ILE A 4 -1.27 10.15 -7.96
N ARG A 5 -1.31 8.87 -7.58
CA ARG A 5 -0.14 8.02 -7.36
C ARG A 5 -0.09 7.00 -8.49
N ALA A 6 1.09 6.82 -9.08
CA ALA A 6 1.36 5.79 -10.06
C ALA A 6 2.43 4.84 -9.51
N PHE A 7 2.30 3.56 -9.81
CA PHE A 7 3.31 2.55 -9.51
C PHE A 7 3.42 1.61 -10.70
N THR A 8 4.59 0.99 -10.83
CA THR A 8 4.89 0.10 -11.96
C THR A 8 4.71 -1.34 -11.50
N LEU A 9 3.96 -2.11 -12.27
CA LEU A 9 3.84 -3.55 -12.07
C LEU A 9 5.14 -4.25 -12.53
N PRO A 10 5.41 -5.51 -12.13
CA PRO A 10 6.56 -6.25 -12.62
C PRO A 10 6.64 -6.22 -14.16
N GLU A 11 7.84 -6.13 -14.74
CA GLU A 11 8.02 -5.97 -16.20
C GLU A 11 7.37 -7.10 -17.02
N SER A 12 7.19 -8.27 -16.41
CA SER A 12 6.52 -9.43 -17.02
C SER A 12 4.99 -9.38 -16.93
N ALA A 13 4.41 -8.45 -16.16
CA ALA A 13 2.98 -8.39 -15.92
C ALA A 13 2.28 -7.59 -17.04
N GLN A 14 1.56 -8.31 -17.90
CA GLN A 14 0.64 -7.72 -18.87
C GLN A 14 -0.77 -7.74 -18.28
N VAL A 15 -1.23 -6.59 -17.79
CA VAL A 15 -2.54 -6.51 -17.11
C VAL A 15 -3.68 -6.79 -18.08
N ASP A 16 -4.37 -7.90 -17.85
CA ASP A 16 -5.59 -8.25 -18.56
C ASP A 16 -6.82 -7.77 -17.80
N LEU A 17 -6.79 -7.89 -16.46
CA LEU A 17 -7.92 -7.53 -15.60
C LEU A 17 -7.44 -6.84 -14.32
N LEU A 18 -8.26 -5.93 -13.82
CA LEU A 18 -8.13 -5.31 -12.51
C LEU A 18 -9.45 -5.45 -11.76
N HIS A 19 -9.38 -5.94 -10.52
CA HIS A 19 -10.51 -6.02 -9.61
C HIS A 19 -10.16 -5.38 -8.27
N ILE A 20 -11.11 -4.65 -7.67
CA ILE A 20 -10.95 -4.06 -6.34
C ILE A 20 -11.92 -4.75 -5.39
N THR A 21 -11.40 -5.33 -4.31
CA THR A 21 -12.23 -6.00 -3.30
C THR A 21 -12.88 -5.00 -2.35
N GLY A 22 -13.92 -5.46 -1.63
CA GLY A 22 -14.54 -4.66 -0.56
C GLY A 22 -13.58 -4.29 0.57
N SER A 23 -12.51 -5.06 0.77
CA SER A 23 -11.43 -4.80 1.73
C SER A 23 -10.36 -3.82 1.23
N ALA A 24 -10.62 -3.12 0.11
CA ALA A 24 -9.68 -2.17 -0.49
C ALA A 24 -8.32 -2.79 -0.82
N ARG A 25 -8.34 -3.98 -1.42
CA ARG A 25 -7.17 -4.55 -2.11
C ARG A 25 -7.40 -4.57 -3.60
N MET A 26 -6.30 -4.59 -4.32
CA MET A 26 -6.27 -4.68 -5.76
C MET A 26 -5.84 -6.07 -6.16
N ILE A 27 -6.62 -6.70 -7.03
CA ILE A 27 -6.28 -7.96 -7.68
C ILE A 27 -5.98 -7.63 -9.13
N VAL A 28 -4.77 -7.94 -9.55
CA VAL A 28 -4.31 -7.73 -10.92
C VAL A 28 -4.12 -9.10 -11.56
N ALA A 29 -4.87 -9.38 -12.63
CA ALA A 29 -4.66 -10.57 -13.43
C ALA A 29 -3.78 -10.23 -14.63
N SER A 30 -2.78 -11.07 -14.88
CA SER A 30 -1.88 -10.97 -16.02
C SER A 30 -1.66 -12.36 -16.58
N HIS A 31 -2.30 -12.64 -17.71
CA HIS A 31 -2.35 -13.94 -18.35
C HIS A 31 -2.83 -15.04 -17.40
N CYS A 32 -1.94 -15.92 -16.94
CA CYS A 32 -2.26 -17.00 -16.00
C CYS A 32 -1.97 -16.64 -14.53
N THR A 33 -1.40 -15.47 -14.27
CA THR A 33 -0.91 -15.08 -12.94
C THR A 33 -1.80 -14.01 -12.32
N ILE A 34 -2.10 -14.17 -11.04
CA ILE A 34 -2.82 -13.20 -10.22
C ILE A 34 -1.85 -12.59 -9.21
N TYR A 35 -1.91 -11.28 -9.07
CA TYR A 35 -1.16 -10.52 -8.10
C TYR A 35 -2.11 -9.83 -7.14
N LEU A 36 -1.92 -10.05 -5.85
CA LEU A 36 -2.65 -9.37 -4.80
C LEU A 36 -1.83 -8.18 -4.29
N TYR A 37 -2.38 -6.99 -4.40
CA TYR A 37 -1.77 -5.74 -3.94
C TYR A 37 -2.62 -5.05 -2.88
N THR A 38 -1.95 -4.31 -1.99
CA THR A 38 -2.59 -3.23 -1.27
C THR A 38 -2.85 -2.04 -2.21
N CYS A 39 -3.83 -1.19 -1.88
CA CYS A 39 -4.01 0.09 -2.60
C CYS A 39 -2.81 1.05 -2.47
N ASN A 40 -1.83 0.74 -1.63
CA ASN A 40 -0.55 1.45 -1.53
C ASN A 40 0.55 0.77 -2.37
N ALA A 41 0.19 -0.06 -3.36
CA ALA A 41 1.12 -0.72 -4.28
C ALA A 41 2.06 -1.76 -3.66
N ARG A 42 1.76 -2.26 -2.46
CA ARG A 42 2.55 -3.35 -1.84
C ARG A 42 2.02 -4.69 -2.34
N LEU A 43 2.87 -5.45 -3.02
CA LEU A 43 2.57 -6.84 -3.40
C LEU A 43 2.50 -7.70 -2.13
N LEU A 44 1.41 -8.46 -1.99
CA LEU A 44 1.16 -9.34 -0.86
C LEU A 44 1.40 -10.82 -1.23
N ARG A 45 0.82 -11.25 -2.35
CA ARG A 45 0.80 -12.63 -2.82
C ARG A 45 0.71 -12.72 -4.34
N THR A 46 1.10 -13.87 -4.86
CA THR A 46 0.95 -14.26 -6.26
C THR A 46 0.34 -15.65 -6.35
N LEU A 47 -0.55 -15.86 -7.31
CA LEU A 47 -1.16 -17.15 -7.61
C LEU A 47 -0.98 -17.46 -9.10
N ASP A 48 -0.46 -18.64 -9.42
CA ASP A 48 -0.42 -19.16 -10.78
C ASP A 48 -1.63 -20.08 -11.02
N TRP A 49 -2.56 -19.63 -11.85
CA TRP A 49 -3.82 -20.31 -12.14
C TRP A 49 -3.74 -21.21 -13.37
N GLN A 50 -2.57 -21.30 -14.03
CA GLN A 50 -2.25 -22.19 -15.16
C GLN A 50 -2.98 -21.89 -16.49
N PHE A 51 -4.15 -21.25 -16.46
CA PHE A 51 -4.93 -20.91 -17.65
C PHE A 51 -5.06 -19.40 -17.83
N PRO A 52 -5.21 -18.89 -19.06
CA PRO A 52 -5.44 -17.47 -19.29
C PRO A 52 -6.73 -16.98 -18.61
N ILE A 53 -6.60 -16.08 -17.66
CA ILE A 53 -7.70 -15.57 -16.85
C ILE A 53 -8.53 -14.59 -17.68
N THR A 54 -9.86 -14.73 -17.64
CA THR A 54 -10.81 -13.89 -18.40
C THR A 54 -11.75 -13.12 -17.48
N CYS A 55 -11.97 -13.61 -16.26
CA CYS A 55 -12.88 -12.99 -15.32
C CYS A 55 -12.48 -13.29 -13.87
N ILE A 56 -12.60 -12.27 -13.02
CA ILE A 56 -12.40 -12.36 -11.57
C ILE A 56 -13.52 -11.58 -10.90
N THR A 57 -14.04 -12.11 -9.79
CA THR A 57 -14.92 -11.39 -8.88
C THR A 57 -14.62 -11.78 -7.43
N SER A 58 -15.19 -11.08 -6.46
CA SER A 58 -15.01 -11.37 -5.03
C SER A 58 -16.30 -11.14 -4.27
N ASN A 59 -16.45 -11.77 -3.11
CA ASN A 59 -17.58 -11.44 -2.24
C ASN A 59 -17.43 -10.02 -1.63
N ARG A 60 -18.50 -9.54 -0.99
CA ARG A 60 -18.55 -8.21 -0.37
C ARG A 60 -17.46 -8.00 0.69
N LEU A 61 -17.20 -9.02 1.49
CA LEU A 61 -16.24 -8.95 2.60
C LEU A 61 -14.79 -9.07 2.10
N GLY A 62 -14.60 -9.59 0.89
CA GLY A 62 -13.28 -9.91 0.36
C GLY A 62 -12.66 -11.13 1.04
N ASP A 63 -13.46 -12.09 1.51
CA ASP A 63 -12.96 -13.33 2.13
C ASP A 63 -12.47 -14.32 1.07
N PHE A 64 -13.10 -14.31 -0.10
CA PHE A 64 -12.76 -15.17 -1.21
C PHE A 64 -12.87 -14.46 -2.55
N ILE A 65 -12.15 -15.02 -3.51
CA ILE A 65 -12.16 -14.59 -4.91
C ILE A 65 -12.59 -15.76 -5.78
N VAL A 66 -13.24 -15.44 -6.88
CA VAL A 66 -13.70 -16.41 -7.87
C VAL A 66 -12.98 -16.12 -9.18
N ILE A 67 -12.33 -17.14 -9.74
CA ILE A 67 -11.46 -17.01 -10.91
C ILE A 67 -12.00 -17.91 -12.02
N GLY A 68 -12.07 -17.34 -13.22
CA GLY A 68 -12.48 -18.01 -14.45
C GLY A 68 -11.61 -17.58 -15.61
N GLY A 69 -11.51 -18.44 -16.63
CA GLY A 69 -10.56 -18.22 -17.71
C GLY A 69 -10.68 -19.20 -18.86
N ARG A 70 -9.99 -18.87 -19.94
CA ARG A 70 -10.03 -19.58 -21.22
C ARG A 70 -9.25 -20.89 -21.13
N GLY A 71 -9.81 -21.95 -21.71
CA GLY A 71 -9.18 -23.27 -21.71
C GLY A 71 -9.34 -24.02 -20.39
N SER A 72 -9.88 -23.37 -19.35
CA SER A 72 -10.35 -24.04 -18.14
C SER A 72 -11.81 -24.43 -18.29
N SER A 73 -12.12 -25.67 -17.93
CA SER A 73 -13.50 -26.17 -17.74
C SER A 73 -14.01 -25.90 -16.32
N ARG A 74 -13.29 -25.10 -15.54
CA ARG A 74 -13.48 -24.93 -14.11
C ARG A 74 -13.47 -23.45 -13.73
N VAL A 75 -14.34 -23.13 -12.79
CA VAL A 75 -14.28 -21.88 -12.02
C VAL A 75 -13.76 -22.24 -10.63
N THR A 76 -12.75 -21.54 -10.15
CA THR A 76 -12.18 -21.81 -8.82
C THR A 76 -12.53 -20.70 -7.84
N ILE A 77 -12.70 -21.08 -6.58
CA ILE A 77 -12.89 -20.18 -5.46
C ILE A 77 -11.65 -20.30 -4.59
N HIS A 78 -10.99 -19.18 -4.32
CA HIS A 78 -9.79 -19.13 -3.51
C HIS A 78 -10.00 -18.26 -2.27
N SER A 79 -9.35 -18.61 -1.17
CA SER A 79 -9.25 -17.74 0.00
C SER A 79 -8.50 -16.48 -0.43
N PHE A 80 -8.98 -15.33 0.02
CA PHE A 80 -8.41 -14.08 -0.45
C PHE A 80 -7.02 -13.78 0.14
N CYS A 81 -6.83 -14.05 1.44
CA CYS A 81 -5.56 -13.75 2.12
C CYS A 81 -4.44 -14.70 1.68
N GLU A 82 -4.72 -16.00 1.68
CA GLU A 82 -3.71 -17.03 1.39
C GLU A 82 -3.68 -17.45 -0.09
N MET A 83 -4.70 -17.11 -0.88
CA MET A 83 -4.87 -17.58 -2.26
C MET A 83 -5.01 -19.10 -2.38
N ASP A 84 -5.36 -19.76 -1.27
CA ASP A 84 -5.58 -21.21 -1.22
C ASP A 84 -6.88 -21.58 -1.94
N LEU A 85 -6.85 -22.69 -2.68
CA LEU A 85 -8.04 -23.22 -3.31
C LEU A 85 -9.04 -23.70 -2.26
N ILE A 86 -10.22 -23.08 -2.20
CA ILE A 86 -11.34 -23.48 -1.34
C ILE A 86 -12.22 -24.49 -2.07
N GLN A 87 -12.60 -24.16 -3.31
CA GLN A 87 -13.55 -24.94 -4.07
C GLN A 87 -13.27 -24.82 -5.56
N GLU A 88 -13.58 -25.89 -6.28
CA GLU A 88 -13.58 -25.91 -7.73
C GLU A 88 -14.97 -26.30 -8.22
N ILE A 89 -15.47 -25.56 -9.23
CA ILE A 89 -16.77 -25.76 -9.84
C ILE A 89 -16.55 -26.15 -11.29
N ASP A 90 -16.89 -27.39 -11.62
CA ASP A 90 -16.87 -27.90 -12.99
C ASP A 90 -18.07 -27.35 -13.77
N ILE A 91 -17.78 -26.44 -14.71
CA ILE A 91 -18.77 -25.83 -15.60
C ILE A 91 -19.04 -26.69 -16.84
N HIS A 92 -18.14 -27.60 -17.23
CA HIS A 92 -18.34 -28.49 -18.38
C HIS A 92 -19.43 -29.52 -18.14
N SER A 93 -19.61 -29.96 -16.90
CA SER A 93 -20.75 -30.82 -16.54
C SER A 93 -22.12 -30.19 -16.87
N ARG A 94 -22.15 -28.87 -17.12
CA ARG A 94 -23.36 -28.07 -17.36
C ARG A 94 -23.39 -27.37 -18.71
N THR A 95 -22.34 -27.49 -19.53
CA THR A 95 -22.28 -26.94 -20.90
C THR A 95 -22.20 -28.06 -21.92
N LEU A 96 -22.85 -27.87 -23.07
CA LEU A 96 -22.99 -28.93 -24.09
C LEU A 96 -21.85 -28.94 -25.13
N ALA A 97 -20.96 -27.95 -25.12
CA ALA A 97 -19.95 -27.77 -26.15
C ALA A 97 -18.51 -27.77 -25.59
N PRO A 98 -17.57 -28.49 -26.23
CA PRO A 98 -16.16 -28.44 -25.89
C PRO A 98 -15.57 -27.05 -26.20
N GLY A 99 -14.65 -26.58 -25.36
CA GLY A 99 -13.99 -25.29 -25.54
C GLY A 99 -14.81 -24.08 -25.07
N VAL A 100 -15.95 -24.31 -24.41
CA VAL A 100 -16.70 -23.25 -23.72
C VAL A 100 -15.99 -22.87 -22.43
N PHE A 101 -15.82 -21.57 -22.21
CA PHE A 101 -15.16 -21.02 -21.03
C PHE A 101 -15.96 -19.85 -20.46
N SER A 102 -15.66 -19.47 -19.20
CA SER A 102 -16.27 -18.30 -18.57
C SER A 102 -15.70 -17.01 -19.20
N GLN A 103 -16.58 -16.11 -19.62
CA GLN A 103 -16.20 -14.85 -20.27
C GLN A 103 -16.38 -13.65 -19.32
N ALA A 104 -17.40 -13.68 -18.47
CA ALA A 104 -17.61 -12.69 -17.42
C ALA A 104 -18.27 -13.37 -16.21
N MET A 105 -18.03 -12.82 -15.02
CA MET A 105 -18.61 -13.30 -13.78
C MET A 105 -18.97 -12.13 -12.88
N ASP A 106 -20.06 -12.27 -12.13
CA ASP A 106 -20.39 -11.36 -11.04
C ASP A 106 -21.13 -12.11 -9.92
N ILE A 107 -21.10 -11.54 -8.71
CA ILE A 107 -21.74 -12.11 -7.53
C ILE A 107 -22.90 -11.22 -7.11
N SER A 108 -24.11 -11.77 -7.13
CA SER A 108 -25.27 -11.14 -6.50
C SER A 108 -25.15 -11.26 -4.98
N LEU A 109 -24.79 -10.15 -4.34
CA LEU A 109 -24.65 -10.09 -2.88
C LEU A 109 -25.98 -10.29 -2.14
N LYS A 110 -27.11 -9.98 -2.79
CA LYS A 110 -28.45 -10.13 -2.19
C LYS A 110 -28.90 -11.58 -2.19
N GLU A 111 -28.58 -12.31 -3.26
CA GLU A 111 -29.05 -13.68 -3.46
C GLU A 111 -27.99 -14.74 -3.11
N ASN A 112 -26.77 -14.30 -2.80
CA ASN A 112 -25.59 -15.15 -2.62
C ASN A 112 -25.39 -16.10 -3.81
N THR A 113 -25.56 -15.56 -5.02
CA THR A 113 -25.45 -16.32 -6.28
C THR A 113 -24.28 -15.79 -7.10
N LEU A 114 -23.54 -16.71 -7.71
CA LEU A 114 -22.55 -16.45 -8.73
C LEU A 114 -23.22 -16.57 -10.10
N VAL A 115 -23.11 -15.52 -10.90
CA VAL A 115 -23.60 -15.49 -12.28
C VAL A 115 -22.40 -15.53 -13.21
N ILE A 116 -22.40 -16.46 -14.15
CA ILE A 116 -21.30 -16.70 -15.09
C ILE A 116 -21.85 -16.59 -16.50
N ALA A 117 -21.37 -15.59 -17.25
CA ALA A 117 -21.61 -15.52 -18.69
C ALA A 117 -20.55 -16.34 -19.42
N MET A 118 -20.99 -17.28 -20.22
CA MET A 118 -20.15 -18.25 -20.92
C MET A 118 -19.89 -17.80 -22.37
N SER A 119 -18.80 -18.28 -22.96
CA SER A 119 -18.43 -17.95 -24.34
C SER A 119 -19.42 -18.47 -25.40
N ASP A 120 -20.29 -19.42 -25.05
CA ASP A 120 -21.36 -19.94 -25.91
C ASP A 120 -22.68 -19.17 -25.74
N GLN A 121 -22.64 -17.99 -25.13
CA GLN A 121 -23.80 -17.12 -24.84
C GLN A 121 -24.77 -17.70 -23.80
N SER A 122 -24.44 -18.83 -23.17
CA SER A 122 -25.20 -19.32 -22.03
C SER A 122 -24.85 -18.53 -20.76
N VAL A 123 -25.79 -18.52 -19.80
CA VAL A 123 -25.58 -17.93 -18.48
C VAL A 123 -25.82 -19.02 -17.43
N LEU A 124 -24.82 -19.25 -16.59
CA LEU A 124 -24.91 -20.15 -15.46
C LEU A 124 -25.17 -19.34 -14.19
N ILE A 125 -26.12 -19.79 -13.38
CA ILE A 125 -26.41 -19.22 -12.07
C ILE A 125 -26.14 -20.32 -11.04
N LEU A 126 -25.25 -20.04 -10.11
CA LEU A 126 -24.81 -20.98 -9.08
C LEU A 126 -25.07 -20.37 -7.71
N SER A 127 -25.78 -21.08 -6.85
CA SER A 127 -25.89 -20.70 -5.44
C SER A 127 -24.54 -20.94 -4.77
N LEU A 128 -23.97 -19.91 -4.16
CA LEU A 128 -22.79 -20.05 -3.33
C LEU A 128 -23.21 -20.68 -2.00
N PRO A 129 -22.39 -21.58 -1.43
CA PRO A 129 -22.70 -22.17 -0.13
C PRO A 129 -22.87 -21.07 0.92
N THR A 130 -24.02 -21.04 1.58
CA THR A 130 -24.22 -20.22 2.78
C THR A 130 -23.56 -20.93 3.96
N ASN A 131 -22.62 -20.28 4.64
CA ASN A 131 -21.80 -20.79 5.75
C ASN A 131 -22.57 -21.28 7.01
N HIS A 132 -23.81 -21.74 6.91
CA HIS A 132 -24.57 -22.23 8.07
C HIS A 132 -24.08 -23.58 8.62
N GLU A 133 -23.22 -24.33 7.90
CA GLU A 133 -22.68 -25.62 8.37
C GLU A 133 -21.15 -25.64 8.64
N GLN A 134 -20.41 -24.54 8.43
CA GLN A 134 -18.94 -24.49 8.59
C GLN A 134 -18.45 -23.71 9.83
N ASN A 135 -19.25 -23.64 10.89
CA ASN A 135 -18.93 -22.86 12.10
C ASN A 135 -17.78 -23.39 12.99
N ALA A 136 -17.02 -24.41 12.57
CA ALA A 136 -15.90 -24.94 13.35
C ALA A 136 -14.52 -24.46 12.87
N THR A 137 -14.38 -23.98 11.62
CA THR A 137 -13.11 -23.54 11.02
C THR A 137 -13.05 -22.05 10.72
N LEU A 138 -14.21 -21.37 10.61
CA LEU A 138 -14.32 -19.93 10.34
C LEU A 138 -13.97 -19.01 11.51
N VAL A 139 -13.81 -19.53 12.74
CA VAL A 139 -13.31 -18.75 13.88
C VAL A 139 -11.82 -18.40 13.69
N GLY A 140 -11.06 -19.25 12.99
CA GLY A 140 -9.68 -18.96 12.59
C GLY A 140 -9.62 -17.84 11.56
N SER A 141 -10.39 -17.94 10.47
CA SER A 141 -10.36 -16.96 9.39
C SER A 141 -10.99 -15.62 9.74
N THR A 142 -11.98 -15.58 10.64
CA THR A 142 -12.50 -14.30 11.17
C THR A 142 -11.54 -13.66 12.17
N PHE A 143 -10.82 -14.44 12.98
CA PHE A 143 -9.77 -13.90 13.83
C PHE A 143 -8.59 -13.38 13.02
N GLU A 144 -8.16 -14.11 11.98
CA GLU A 144 -7.12 -13.69 11.04
C GLU A 144 -7.55 -12.48 10.21
N ALA A 145 -8.79 -12.42 9.71
CA ALA A 145 -9.31 -11.25 9.01
C ALA A 145 -9.41 -10.03 9.94
N VAL A 146 -9.81 -10.20 11.20
CA VAL A 146 -9.80 -9.11 12.20
C VAL A 146 -8.38 -8.70 12.54
N GLN A 147 -7.44 -9.65 12.64
CA GLN A 147 -6.02 -9.38 12.86
C GLN A 147 -5.37 -8.67 11.67
N ASP A 148 -5.76 -9.01 10.45
CA ASP A 148 -5.35 -8.34 9.22
C ASP A 148 -5.96 -6.94 9.12
N ILE A 149 -7.24 -6.77 9.43
CA ILE A 149 -7.88 -5.44 9.51
C ILE A 149 -7.17 -4.58 10.57
N ALA A 150 -6.86 -5.16 11.73
CA ALA A 150 -6.13 -4.48 12.79
C ALA A 150 -4.68 -4.16 12.37
N HIS A 151 -3.97 -5.08 11.72
CA HIS A 151 -2.64 -4.83 11.18
C HIS A 151 -2.67 -3.76 10.09
N ASN A 152 -3.66 -3.79 9.20
CA ASN A 152 -3.82 -2.78 8.16
C ASN A 152 -4.18 -1.40 8.72
N ALA A 153 -5.01 -1.37 9.76
CA ALA A 153 -5.30 -0.14 10.49
C ALA A 153 -4.05 0.36 11.21
N MET A 154 -3.24 -0.52 11.81
CA MET A 154 -1.98 -0.14 12.46
C MET A 154 -0.89 0.28 11.49
N ASP A 155 -0.68 -0.41 10.37
CA ASP A 155 0.23 -0.02 9.30
C ASP A 155 -0.22 1.30 8.68
N GLY A 156 -1.52 1.47 8.43
CA GLY A 156 -2.08 2.73 7.96
C GLY A 156 -1.91 3.88 8.96
N LEU A 157 -2.06 3.61 10.26
CA LEU A 157 -1.78 4.58 11.33
C LEU A 157 -0.29 4.89 11.44
N LEU A 158 0.59 3.89 11.32
CA LEU A 158 2.05 4.05 11.31
C LEU A 158 2.48 4.92 10.14
N ASP A 159 2.05 4.61 8.91
CA ASP A 159 2.32 5.42 7.72
C ASP A 159 1.78 6.86 7.89
N THR A 160 0.59 7.00 8.49
CA THR A 160 -0.04 8.30 8.75
C THR A 160 0.66 9.06 9.88
N MET A 161 1.35 8.39 10.81
CA MET A 161 2.10 9.00 11.91
C MET A 161 3.56 9.30 11.54
N GLU A 162 4.18 8.49 10.69
CA GLU A 162 5.55 8.71 10.21
C GLU A 162 5.66 10.00 9.40
N SER A 163 4.63 10.35 8.62
CA SER A 163 4.60 11.59 7.83
C SER A 163 4.66 12.86 8.72
N PRO A 164 3.76 13.07 9.70
CA PRO A 164 3.86 14.16 10.67
C PRO A 164 5.15 14.11 11.49
N LEU A 165 5.64 12.93 11.88
CA LEU A 165 6.87 12.78 12.66
C LEU A 165 8.10 13.22 11.85
N ALA A 166 8.18 12.85 10.57
CA ALA A 166 9.23 13.28 9.65
C ALA A 166 9.19 14.80 9.43
N VAL A 167 8.01 15.37 9.23
CA VAL A 167 7.80 16.83 9.12
C VAL A 167 8.21 17.54 10.40
N THR A 168 7.84 17.01 11.57
CA THR A 168 8.20 17.58 12.88
C THR A 168 9.70 17.48 13.13
N LYS A 169 10.34 16.37 12.78
CA LYS A 169 11.79 16.18 12.88
C LYS A 169 12.55 17.13 11.97
N GLN A 170 12.05 17.37 10.76
CA GLN A 170 12.62 18.34 9.82
C GLN A 170 12.46 19.77 10.35
N ALA A 171 11.28 20.12 10.86
CA ALA A 171 11.03 21.43 11.49
C ALA A 171 11.92 21.65 12.73
N LEU A 172 12.09 20.63 13.58
CA LEU A 172 12.96 20.68 14.76
C LEU A 172 14.43 20.82 14.36
N SER A 173 14.86 20.11 13.30
CA SER A 173 16.22 20.22 12.76
C SER A 173 16.49 21.60 12.17
N GLN A 174 15.52 22.19 11.47
CA GLN A 174 15.61 23.57 10.98
C GLN A 174 15.65 24.58 12.12
N ALA A 175 14.79 24.43 13.13
CA ALA A 175 14.79 25.28 14.32
C ALA A 175 16.11 25.18 15.09
N ASN A 176 16.67 23.98 15.25
CA ASN A 176 17.95 23.79 15.93
C ASN A 176 19.10 24.45 15.16
N THR A 177 19.12 24.34 13.83
CA THR A 177 20.12 25.02 12.98
C THR A 177 20.03 26.54 13.12
N GLN A 178 18.81 27.09 13.14
CA GLN A 178 18.60 28.52 13.37
C GLN A 178 19.07 28.99 14.75
N ILE A 179 18.84 28.18 15.80
CA ILE A 179 19.32 28.48 17.16
C ILE A 179 20.84 28.49 17.20
N VAL A 180 21.50 27.49 16.61
CA VAL A 180 22.97 27.43 16.52
C VAL A 180 23.52 28.63 15.76
N ASP A 181 22.94 29.00 14.61
CA ASP A 181 23.36 30.17 13.84
C ASP A 181 23.21 31.49 14.62
N VAL A 182 22.18 31.60 15.48
CA VAL A 182 21.98 32.78 16.33
C VAL A 182 22.99 32.80 17.47
N LEU A 183 23.28 31.64 18.07
CA LEU A 183 24.30 31.51 19.11
C LEU A 183 25.71 31.81 18.56
N ASP A 184 26.05 31.30 17.39
CA ASP A 184 27.33 31.57 16.73
C ASP A 184 27.49 33.05 16.35
N ARG A 185 26.42 33.66 15.83
CA ARG A 185 26.38 35.13 15.61
C ARG A 185 26.51 35.91 16.93
N GLY A 186 25.88 35.44 17.99
CA GLY A 186 25.99 36.01 19.33
C GLY A 186 27.42 35.93 19.87
N ALA A 187 28.06 34.77 19.76
CA ALA A 187 29.45 34.54 20.16
C ALA A 187 30.42 35.44 19.38
N GLY A 188 30.27 35.52 18.05
CA GLY A 188 31.06 36.43 17.22
C GLY A 188 30.89 37.90 17.61
N ASN A 189 29.67 38.33 17.98
CA ASN A 189 29.43 39.69 18.47
C ASN A 189 30.11 39.97 19.82
N VAL A 190 30.15 38.98 20.72
CA VAL A 190 30.86 39.08 22.00
C VAL A 190 32.37 39.16 21.80
N ASP A 191 32.93 38.38 20.87
CA ASP A 191 34.35 38.43 20.53
C ASP A 191 34.76 39.78 19.94
N VAL A 192 33.93 40.33 19.04
CA VAL A 192 34.14 41.67 18.47
C VAL A 192 34.07 42.75 19.56
N ALA A 193 33.07 42.69 20.45
CA ALA A 193 32.97 43.62 21.57
C ALA A 193 34.19 43.53 22.51
N THR A 194 34.64 42.31 22.81
CA THR A 194 35.80 42.06 23.68
C THR A 194 37.10 42.55 23.04
N SER A 195 37.28 42.33 21.73
CA SER A 195 38.40 42.86 20.94
C SER A 195 38.40 44.38 20.88
N ASN A 196 37.22 45.00 20.74
CA ASN A 196 37.07 46.46 20.78
C ASN A 196 37.41 47.04 22.15
N ILE A 197 37.00 46.37 23.24
CA ILE A 197 37.36 46.74 24.61
C ILE A 197 38.88 46.62 24.81
N TRP A 198 39.49 45.50 24.42
CA TRP A 198 40.93 45.28 24.54
C TRP A 198 41.76 46.26 23.71
N SER A 199 41.36 46.54 22.48
CA SER A 199 42.05 47.51 21.62
C SER A 199 41.92 48.94 22.17
N SER A 200 40.77 49.29 22.75
CA SER A 200 40.55 50.58 23.41
C SER A 200 41.39 50.71 24.69
N LEU A 201 41.47 49.66 25.50
CA LEU A 201 42.34 49.58 26.68
C LEU A 201 43.83 49.66 26.30
N SER A 202 44.25 49.00 25.23
CA SER A 202 45.63 49.06 24.72
C SER A 202 45.98 50.46 24.21
N LYS A 203 45.07 51.11 23.48
CA LYS A 203 45.21 52.53 23.07
C LYS A 203 45.29 53.47 24.26
N ALA A 204 44.46 53.27 25.28
CA ALA A 204 44.51 54.04 26.52
C ALA A 204 45.85 53.84 27.24
N LYS A 205 46.30 52.59 27.42
CA LYS A 205 47.61 52.26 28.00
C LYS A 205 48.77 52.89 27.23
N GLY A 206 48.72 52.90 25.89
CA GLY A 206 49.70 53.59 25.05
C GLY A 206 49.74 55.10 25.27
N LYS A 207 48.62 55.75 25.60
CA LYS A 207 48.58 57.18 25.95
C LYS A 207 49.04 57.46 27.39
N PHE A 208 48.79 56.54 28.33
CA PHE A 208 49.15 56.72 29.75
C PHE A 208 50.59 56.28 30.07
N PHE A 209 51.15 55.34 29.32
CA PHE A 209 52.48 54.75 29.57
C PHE A 209 53.44 54.84 28.40
N GLY A 210 53.00 55.28 27.22
CA GLY A 210 53.86 55.63 26.09
C GLY A 210 54.30 57.08 26.23
N GLY A 211 55.50 57.29 26.76
CA GLY A 211 56.11 58.61 26.89
C GLY A 211 56.19 59.38 25.55
N PRO A 212 56.35 60.71 25.61
CA PRO A 212 56.38 61.55 24.42
C PRO A 212 57.49 61.10 23.48
N LYS A 213 57.13 60.81 22.21
CA LYS A 213 58.11 60.69 21.14
C LYS A 213 58.79 62.05 20.96
N GLN A 214 60.08 62.09 21.26
CA GLN A 214 60.95 63.22 20.95
C GLN A 214 60.94 63.42 19.43
N HIS A 215 60.49 64.59 18.98
CA HIS A 215 60.73 65.07 17.63
C HIS A 215 62.20 65.48 17.51
N SER A 216 62.89 64.87 16.55
CA SER A 216 64.13 65.41 15.94
C SER A 216 63.74 66.19 14.70
#